data_AF-A0A3M0XR20-F1
#
_entry.id   AF-A0A3M0XR20-F1
#
_cell.length_a   1.000
_cell.length_b   1.000
_cell.length_c   1.000
_cell.angle_alpha   90.00
_cell.angle_beta   90.00
_cell.angle_gamma   90.00
#
_symmetry.space_group_name_H-M   'P 1'
#
loop_
_entity.id
_entity.type
_entity.pdbx_description
1 polymer ?
#
loop_
_entity_poly.entity_id
_entity_poly.type
_entity_poly.pdbx_seq_one_letter_code
_entity_poly.pdbx_strand_id
1 'polypeptide(L)'
;SDTIIYNEYGFSTTEVSALSKIIRCKIRKAFIRQKDYEGFVSVWKLKTPSETCFKGGSCFLIELKDGDINRLKELMKSGIGERTNEGFGRFVIGWQNDDLEKLFEKEEQKFNKPDSSVPETTKNIVKETIIDVLISYQQKKALKEAYSFEKLPPPSLLGKLESAIKKGTFHDQLKNLKKTAETNLERCRSSRETLLDFLNNVDLYNVTDILNQISGLKDLSKEISYDIETDSEFREKLIKIYLETFLSSLRRRAKMEGK
;
A
#
# COMPACT_ATOMS: atom_id res chain seq x y z
N SER A 1 -15.08 1.93 16.38
CA SER A 1 -15.38 2.52 15.06
C SER A 1 -16.71 3.25 15.16
N ASP A 2 -17.17 3.85 14.05
CA ASP A 2 -18.54 4.35 13.98
C ASP A 2 -19.51 3.18 14.25
N THR A 3 -20.58 3.41 15.00
CA THR A 3 -21.52 2.36 15.45
C THR A 3 -22.95 2.78 15.16
N ILE A 4 -23.62 2.01 14.30
CA ILE A 4 -25.02 2.21 13.93
C ILE A 4 -25.87 1.30 14.80
N ILE A 5 -26.90 1.86 15.44
CA ILE A 5 -27.90 1.08 16.18
C ILE A 5 -29.30 1.56 15.81
N TYR A 6 -30.26 0.65 15.85
CA TYR A 6 -31.66 0.97 15.62
C TYR A 6 -32.44 1.00 16.93
N ASN A 7 -33.39 1.93 17.03
CA ASN A 7 -34.40 1.91 18.09
C ASN A 7 -35.47 0.85 17.81
N GLU A 8 -36.44 0.72 18.72
CA GLU A 8 -37.54 -0.24 18.61
C GLU A 8 -38.49 0.00 17.43
N TYR A 9 -38.36 1.15 16.76
CA TYR A 9 -39.11 1.52 15.56
C TYR A 9 -38.29 1.38 14.27
N GLY A 10 -37.04 0.88 14.35
CA GLY A 10 -36.17 0.66 13.19
C GLY A 10 -35.43 1.90 12.68
N PHE A 11 -35.43 3.02 13.42
CA PHE A 11 -34.69 4.22 13.05
C PHE A 11 -33.29 4.23 13.67
N SER A 12 -32.29 4.72 12.92
CA SER A 12 -30.95 4.90 13.45
C SER A 12 -30.94 5.95 14.54
N THR A 13 -30.25 5.63 15.65
CA THR A 13 -30.26 6.46 16.84
C THR A 13 -28.90 6.44 17.54
N THR A 14 -28.70 7.43 18.40
CA THR A 14 -27.57 7.51 19.34
C THR A 14 -28.05 7.61 20.78
N GLU A 15 -29.27 7.13 21.03
CA GLU A 15 -29.82 7.04 22.37
C GLU A 15 -29.08 6.01 23.24
N VAL A 16 -28.75 6.42 24.46
CA VAL A 16 -28.06 5.59 25.44
C VAL A 16 -28.92 4.40 25.88
N SER A 17 -30.25 4.58 25.92
CA SER A 17 -31.22 3.52 26.26
C SER A 17 -31.15 2.36 25.26
N ALA A 18 -31.12 2.66 23.96
CA ALA A 18 -31.02 1.66 22.90
C ALA A 18 -29.67 0.93 22.96
N LEU A 19 -28.56 1.66 23.16
CA LEU A 19 -27.25 1.03 23.33
C LEU A 19 -27.20 0.14 24.57
N SER A 20 -27.76 0.59 25.70
CA SER A 20 -27.81 -0.18 26.96
C SER A 20 -28.58 -1.49 26.80
N LYS A 21 -29.66 -1.52 26.02
CA LYS A 21 -30.40 -2.74 25.67
C LYS A 21 -29.52 -3.73 24.87
N ILE A 22 -28.75 -3.23 23.90
CA ILE A 22 -27.87 -4.06 23.05
C ILE A 22 -26.73 -4.68 23.86
N ILE A 23 -26.01 -3.87 24.64
CA ILE A 23 -24.87 -4.36 25.44
C ILE A 23 -25.31 -5.08 26.72
N ARG A 24 -26.60 -4.98 27.09
CA ARG A 24 -27.23 -5.52 28.29
C ARG A 24 -26.54 -5.11 29.60
N CYS A 25 -25.94 -3.92 29.62
CA CYS A 25 -25.29 -3.33 30.79
C CYS A 25 -25.88 -1.94 31.05
N LYS A 26 -25.90 -1.54 32.32
CA LYS A 26 -26.34 -0.20 32.71
C LYS A 26 -25.24 0.82 32.41
N ILE A 27 -25.55 1.84 31.63
CA ILE A 27 -24.64 2.94 31.32
C ILE A 27 -24.83 4.04 32.38
N ARG A 28 -23.78 4.35 33.15
CA ARG A 28 -23.80 5.39 34.20
C ARG A 28 -23.46 6.78 33.65
N LYS A 29 -22.50 6.85 32.73
CA LYS A 29 -22.09 8.10 32.06
C LYS A 29 -21.81 7.82 30.60
N ALA A 30 -22.07 8.79 29.74
CA ALA A 30 -21.81 8.69 28.32
C ALA A 30 -21.20 10.00 27.81
N PHE A 31 -20.16 9.88 26.99
CA PHE A 31 -19.65 10.94 26.14
C PHE A 31 -19.90 10.51 24.70
N ILE A 32 -20.83 11.21 24.05
CA ILE A 32 -21.36 10.80 22.74
C ILE A 32 -20.93 11.83 21.71
N ARG A 33 -20.33 11.34 20.62
CA ARG A 33 -20.17 12.09 19.38
C ARG A 33 -21.09 11.47 18.36
N GLN A 34 -21.93 12.29 17.73
CA GLN A 34 -22.85 11.85 16.69
C GLN A 34 -22.28 12.19 15.32
N LYS A 35 -22.62 11.38 14.32
CA LYS A 35 -22.29 11.61 12.92
C LYS A 35 -23.32 10.91 12.05
N ASP A 36 -23.70 11.54 10.95
CA ASP A 36 -24.44 10.87 9.90
C ASP A 36 -23.45 10.20 8.93
N TYR A 37 -23.66 8.91 8.70
CA TYR A 37 -22.85 8.12 7.79
C TYR A 37 -23.61 7.87 6.49
N GLU A 38 -22.99 8.22 5.38
CA GLU A 38 -23.46 7.94 4.03
C GLU A 38 -22.31 7.32 3.24
N GLY A 39 -22.52 6.12 2.71
CA GLY A 39 -21.56 5.38 1.88
C GLY A 39 -21.91 5.44 0.39
N PHE A 40 -21.13 4.75 -0.43
CA PHE A 40 -21.35 4.62 -1.87
C PHE A 40 -21.20 3.17 -2.33
N VAL A 41 -22.18 2.64 -3.05
CA VAL A 41 -22.17 1.28 -3.60
C VAL A 41 -21.70 1.33 -5.04
N SER A 42 -20.44 0.95 -5.29
CA SER A 42 -19.80 1.03 -6.61
C SER A 42 -20.53 0.23 -7.71
N VAL A 43 -21.15 -0.91 -7.35
CA VAL A 43 -21.91 -1.76 -8.29
C VAL A 43 -23.14 -1.02 -8.82
N TRP A 44 -23.82 -0.26 -7.97
CA TRP A 44 -25.05 0.45 -8.32
C TRP A 44 -24.83 1.92 -8.68
N LYS A 45 -23.62 2.44 -8.44
CA LYS A 45 -23.26 3.85 -8.59
C LYS A 45 -24.18 4.80 -7.81
N LEU A 46 -24.67 4.35 -6.66
CA LEU A 46 -25.60 5.09 -5.81
C LEU A 46 -25.09 5.19 -4.37
N LYS A 47 -25.53 6.24 -3.68
CA LYS A 47 -25.29 6.45 -2.25
C LYS A 47 -26.13 5.47 -1.43
N THR A 48 -25.61 5.04 -0.29
CA THR A 48 -26.43 4.29 0.70
C THR A 48 -27.36 5.26 1.42
N PRO A 49 -28.44 4.77 2.05
CA PRO A 49 -29.20 5.56 3.00
C PRO A 49 -28.27 6.18 4.06
N SER A 50 -28.56 7.42 4.44
CA SER A 50 -27.86 8.12 5.51
C SER A 50 -28.33 7.57 6.86
N GLU A 51 -27.38 7.19 7.71
CA GLU A 51 -27.66 6.60 9.02
C GLU A 51 -27.00 7.41 10.13
N THR A 52 -27.73 7.73 11.19
CA THR A 52 -27.17 8.41 12.36
C THR A 52 -26.45 7.39 13.25
N CYS A 53 -25.18 7.67 13.56
CA CYS A 53 -24.33 6.71 14.27
C CYS A 53 -23.56 7.36 15.43
N PHE A 54 -23.17 6.52 16.40
CA PHE A 54 -22.15 6.91 17.36
C PHE A 54 -20.82 6.98 16.63
N LYS A 55 -20.25 8.17 16.54
CA LYS A 55 -18.94 8.39 15.95
C LYS A 55 -17.87 7.71 16.81
N GLY A 56 -16.86 7.16 16.14
CA GLY A 56 -15.66 6.65 16.78
C GLY A 56 -15.04 7.67 17.76
N GLY A 57 -14.67 7.19 18.95
CA GLY A 57 -14.22 8.03 20.06
C GLY A 57 -15.33 8.45 21.03
N SER A 58 -16.56 7.95 20.86
CA SER A 58 -17.57 7.99 21.92
C SER A 58 -17.20 7.01 23.05
N CYS A 59 -17.41 7.40 24.30
CA CYS A 59 -17.00 6.63 25.48
C CYS A 59 -18.17 6.45 26.45
N PHE A 60 -18.29 5.26 27.04
CA PHE A 60 -19.39 4.91 27.94
C PHE A 60 -18.85 4.28 29.22
N LEU A 61 -19.24 4.83 30.37
CA LEU A 61 -18.96 4.24 31.67
C LEU A 61 -20.11 3.28 32.00
N ILE A 62 -19.79 1.99 32.04
CA ILE A 62 -20.76 0.92 32.29
C ILE A 62 -20.59 0.33 33.69
N GLU A 63 -21.70 -0.11 34.27
CA GLU A 63 -21.73 -0.87 35.50
C GLU A 63 -21.77 -2.36 35.16
N LEU A 64 -20.76 -3.10 35.63
CA LEU A 64 -20.60 -4.52 35.38
C LEU A 64 -21.25 -5.34 36.49
N LYS A 65 -21.92 -6.42 36.10
CA LYS A 65 -22.35 -7.51 36.98
C LYS A 65 -21.55 -8.78 36.67
N ASP A 66 -21.65 -9.79 37.54
CA ASP A 66 -20.99 -11.07 37.32
C ASP A 66 -21.41 -11.68 35.96
N GLY A 67 -20.41 -12.08 35.17
CA GLY A 67 -20.61 -12.64 33.82
C GLY A 67 -20.67 -11.63 32.68
N ASP A 68 -20.82 -10.32 32.94
CA ASP A 68 -20.88 -9.31 31.87
C ASP A 68 -19.57 -9.19 31.09
N ILE A 69 -18.42 -9.41 31.75
CA ILE A 69 -17.09 -9.28 31.12
C ILE A 69 -16.93 -10.29 29.97
N ASN A 70 -17.33 -11.55 30.16
CA ASN A 70 -17.20 -12.58 29.13
C ASN A 70 -18.08 -12.28 27.92
N ARG A 71 -19.34 -11.88 28.14
CA ARG A 71 -20.25 -11.46 27.07
C ARG A 71 -19.70 -10.26 26.31
N LEU A 72 -19.19 -9.26 27.03
CA LEU A 72 -18.64 -8.06 26.40
C LEU A 72 -17.38 -8.38 25.58
N LYS A 73 -16.55 -9.34 26.03
CA LYS A 73 -15.42 -9.85 25.22
C LYS A 73 -15.88 -10.51 23.92
N GLU A 74 -16.96 -11.29 23.96
CA GLU A 74 -17.55 -11.86 22.74
C GLU A 74 -18.06 -10.77 21.80
N LEU A 75 -18.78 -9.76 22.34
CA LEU A 75 -19.25 -8.61 21.59
C LEU A 75 -18.10 -7.76 21.01
N MET A 76 -16.95 -7.68 21.70
CA MET A 76 -15.75 -7.04 21.14
C MET A 76 -15.23 -7.77 19.89
N LYS A 77 -15.39 -9.11 19.83
CA LYS A 77 -14.99 -9.92 18.66
C LYS A 77 -16.00 -9.78 17.52
N SER A 78 -17.30 -9.83 17.80
CA SER A 78 -18.35 -9.77 16.77
C SER A 78 -18.71 -8.35 16.31
N GLY A 79 -18.43 -7.33 17.14
CA GLY A 79 -18.99 -5.99 17.01
C GLY A 79 -20.41 -5.87 17.58
N ILE A 80 -20.88 -4.64 17.73
CA ILE A 80 -22.23 -4.29 18.22
C ILE A 80 -23.02 -3.48 17.19
N GLY A 81 -24.33 -3.67 17.17
CA GLY A 81 -25.22 -2.95 16.26
C GLY A 81 -25.15 -3.51 14.84
N GLU A 82 -25.28 -2.62 13.86
CA GLU A 82 -25.49 -2.98 12.46
C GLU A 82 -24.22 -2.89 11.62
N ARG A 83 -24.18 -3.66 10.52
CA ARG A 83 -23.11 -3.63 9.51
C ARG A 83 -21.71 -3.93 10.08
N THR A 84 -21.63 -4.82 11.06
CA THR A 84 -20.37 -5.19 11.73
C THR A 84 -19.37 -5.85 10.77
N ASN A 85 -19.87 -6.57 9.77
CA ASN A 85 -19.10 -7.15 8.67
C ASN A 85 -18.38 -6.08 7.81
N GLU A 86 -18.87 -4.85 7.78
CA GLU A 86 -18.23 -3.71 7.10
C GLU A 86 -17.26 -2.94 8.00
N GLY A 87 -17.13 -3.34 9.28
CA GLY A 87 -16.24 -2.71 10.26
C GLY A 87 -16.91 -1.71 11.20
N PHE A 88 -18.24 -1.57 11.15
CA PHE A 88 -19.00 -0.81 12.15
C PHE A 88 -19.05 -1.55 13.49
N GLY A 89 -19.32 -0.82 14.57
CA GLY A 89 -19.64 -1.43 15.85
C GLY A 89 -18.47 -2.01 16.64
N ARG A 90 -17.22 -1.73 16.23
CA ARG A 90 -16.03 -2.18 16.99
C ARG A 90 -15.80 -1.28 18.19
N PHE A 91 -15.62 -1.87 19.37
CA PHE A 91 -15.35 -1.13 20.59
C PHE A 91 -14.28 -1.84 21.43
N VAL A 92 -13.73 -1.11 22.40
CA VAL A 92 -12.73 -1.63 23.34
C VAL A 92 -13.14 -1.24 24.75
N ILE A 93 -12.87 -2.12 25.71
CA ILE A 93 -13.12 -1.90 27.13
C ILE A 93 -11.79 -1.68 27.82
N GLY A 94 -11.74 -0.74 28.76
CA GLY A 94 -10.56 -0.53 29.59
C GLY A 94 -9.38 0.14 28.88
N TRP A 95 -9.62 0.90 27.81
CA TRP A 95 -8.59 1.61 27.02
C TRP A 95 -7.70 2.54 27.88
N GLN A 96 -8.17 2.93 29.06
CA GLN A 96 -7.47 3.80 30.00
C GLN A 96 -6.50 3.07 30.96
N ASN A 97 -6.46 1.74 30.95
CA ASN A 97 -5.58 0.97 31.83
C ASN A 97 -4.36 0.46 31.05
N ASP A 98 -3.15 0.67 31.56
CA ASP A 98 -1.90 0.26 30.90
C ASP A 98 -1.74 -1.28 30.75
N ASP A 99 -2.57 -2.07 31.43
CA ASP A 99 -2.62 -3.55 31.36
C ASP A 99 -3.38 -4.12 30.13
N LEU A 100 -3.76 -3.28 29.15
CA LEU A 100 -4.54 -3.69 27.96
C LEU A 100 -3.91 -4.81 27.13
N GLU A 101 -2.59 -4.97 27.18
CA GLU A 101 -1.87 -6.02 26.44
C GLU A 101 -2.41 -7.42 26.77
N LYS A 102 -2.98 -7.63 27.97
CA LYS A 102 -3.51 -8.94 28.40
C LYS A 102 -4.91 -9.27 27.89
N LEU A 103 -5.69 -8.29 27.41
CA LEU A 103 -7.04 -8.52 26.88
C LEU A 103 -7.04 -8.84 25.37
N PHE A 104 -5.94 -8.52 24.71
CA PHE A 104 -5.69 -8.79 23.29
C PHE A 104 -4.54 -9.77 23.12
N GLU A 105 -4.48 -10.82 23.94
CA GLU A 105 -3.84 -12.04 23.47
C GLU A 105 -4.60 -12.45 22.21
N LYS A 106 -4.04 -12.07 21.05
CA LYS A 106 -4.29 -12.76 19.81
C LYS A 106 -3.99 -14.20 20.16
N GLU A 107 -5.03 -14.99 20.36
CA GLU A 107 -4.94 -16.40 20.05
C GLU A 107 -4.50 -16.40 18.59
N GLU A 108 -3.19 -16.49 18.37
CA GLU A 108 -2.64 -16.83 17.08
C GLU A 108 -3.20 -18.21 16.78
N GLN A 109 -4.35 -18.25 16.11
CA GLN A 109 -4.83 -19.46 15.51
C GLN A 109 -3.73 -19.88 14.55
N LYS A 110 -2.94 -20.86 14.97
CA LYS A 110 -1.94 -21.50 14.14
C LYS A 110 -2.71 -22.28 13.10
N PHE A 111 -2.97 -21.63 11.96
CA PHE A 111 -3.49 -22.31 10.80
C PHE A 111 -2.39 -23.25 10.29
N ASN A 112 -2.69 -24.53 10.25
CA ASN A 112 -1.83 -25.48 9.55
C ASN A 112 -1.95 -25.21 8.06
N LYS A 113 -0.81 -25.08 7.38
CA LYS A 113 -0.79 -24.98 5.92
C LYS A 113 -1.44 -26.26 5.35
N PRO A 114 -2.42 -26.15 4.45
CA PRO A 114 -2.99 -27.32 3.82
C PRO A 114 -1.92 -28.05 2.98
N ASP A 115 -1.91 -29.38 3.03
CA ASP A 115 -0.93 -30.23 2.33
C ASP A 115 -1.12 -30.26 0.79
N SER A 116 -2.12 -29.54 0.27
CA SER A 116 -2.36 -29.44 -1.18
C SER A 116 -1.31 -28.57 -1.86
N SER A 117 -0.81 -29.02 -3.01
CA SER A 117 0.03 -28.18 -3.86
C SER A 117 -0.75 -27.00 -4.43
N VAL A 118 -0.09 -25.85 -4.54
CA VAL A 118 -0.70 -24.64 -5.13
C VAL A 118 -1.03 -24.93 -6.60
N PRO A 119 -2.28 -24.68 -7.06
CA PRO A 119 -2.65 -24.86 -8.46
C PRO A 119 -1.78 -24.03 -9.40
N GLU A 120 -1.52 -24.55 -10.60
CA GLU A 120 -0.63 -23.88 -11.56
C GLU A 120 -1.16 -22.52 -12.02
N THR A 121 -2.49 -22.40 -12.16
CA THR A 121 -3.15 -21.13 -12.46
C THR A 121 -2.88 -20.08 -11.39
N THR A 122 -2.93 -20.47 -10.10
CA THR A 122 -2.62 -19.59 -8.98
C THR A 122 -1.14 -19.19 -8.99
N LYS A 123 -0.22 -20.12 -9.25
CA LYS A 123 1.21 -19.78 -9.38
C LYS A 123 1.46 -18.76 -10.47
N ASN A 124 0.81 -18.90 -11.63
CA ASN A 124 0.92 -17.95 -12.74
C ASN A 124 0.38 -16.57 -12.36
N ILE A 125 -0.80 -16.49 -11.73
CA ILE A 125 -1.36 -15.21 -11.26
C ILE A 125 -0.42 -14.54 -10.27
N VAL A 126 0.11 -15.29 -9.30
CA VAL A 126 1.05 -14.78 -8.30
C VAL A 126 2.36 -14.33 -8.96
N LYS A 127 2.89 -15.11 -9.92
CA LYS A 127 4.08 -14.75 -10.69
C LYS A 127 3.90 -13.42 -11.42
N GLU A 128 2.82 -13.25 -12.17
CA GLU A 128 2.53 -12.00 -12.88
C GLU A 128 2.36 -10.83 -11.90
N THR A 129 1.71 -11.07 -10.76
CA THR A 129 1.56 -10.05 -9.71
C THR A 129 2.92 -9.62 -9.15
N ILE A 130 3.84 -10.57 -8.90
CA ILE A 130 5.21 -10.28 -8.44
C ILE A 130 5.95 -9.45 -9.49
N ILE A 131 5.85 -9.84 -10.76
CA ILE A 131 6.46 -9.12 -11.88
C ILE A 131 5.96 -7.67 -11.93
N ASP A 132 4.64 -7.45 -11.84
CA ASP A 132 4.02 -6.13 -11.86
C ASP A 132 4.47 -5.25 -10.68
N VAL A 133 4.58 -5.85 -9.49
CA VAL A 133 5.09 -5.16 -8.29
C VAL A 133 6.53 -4.71 -8.50
N LEU A 134 7.39 -5.56 -9.05
CA LEU A 134 8.80 -5.24 -9.32
C LEU A 134 8.93 -4.15 -10.39
N ILE A 135 8.16 -4.24 -11.48
CA ILE A 135 8.11 -3.22 -12.52
C ILE A 135 7.68 -1.87 -11.92
N SER A 136 6.60 -1.86 -11.14
CA SER A 136 6.07 -0.66 -10.49
C SER A 136 7.08 -0.04 -9.53
N TYR A 137 7.79 -0.87 -8.76
CA TYR A 137 8.84 -0.43 -7.85
C TYR A 137 9.97 0.25 -8.63
N GLN A 138 10.44 -0.39 -9.69
CA GLN A 138 11.55 0.09 -10.49
C GLN A 138 11.22 1.41 -11.20
N GLN A 139 10.00 1.56 -11.70
CA GLN A 139 9.50 2.82 -12.27
C GLN A 139 9.46 3.95 -11.23
N LYS A 140 8.97 3.67 -10.01
CA LYS A 140 8.95 4.65 -8.91
C LYS A 140 10.35 5.08 -8.51
N LYS A 141 11.30 4.14 -8.43
CA LYS A 141 12.71 4.42 -8.16
C LYS A 141 13.31 5.30 -9.25
N ALA A 142 13.12 4.93 -10.52
CA ALA A 142 13.59 5.70 -11.68
C ALA A 142 13.07 7.13 -11.68
N LEU A 143 11.78 7.32 -11.37
CA LEU A 143 11.18 8.64 -11.24
C LEU A 143 11.87 9.44 -10.15
N LYS A 144 11.98 8.90 -8.94
CA LYS A 144 12.58 9.57 -7.79
C LYS A 144 14.03 9.99 -8.07
N GLU A 145 14.83 9.10 -8.66
CA GLU A 145 16.21 9.40 -9.03
C GLU A 145 16.28 10.45 -10.14
N ALA A 146 15.43 10.37 -11.17
CA ALA A 146 15.38 11.38 -12.22
C ALA A 146 15.07 12.79 -11.68
N TYR A 147 14.27 12.92 -10.61
CA TYR A 147 14.02 14.22 -9.95
C TYR A 147 15.22 14.77 -9.18
N SER A 148 16.20 13.93 -8.84
CA SER A 148 17.41 14.38 -8.11
C SER A 148 18.45 15.05 -8.99
N PHE A 149 18.32 14.95 -10.32
CA PHE A 149 19.24 15.58 -11.27
C PHE A 149 18.81 17.01 -11.63
N GLU A 150 19.80 17.89 -11.71
CA GLU A 150 19.69 19.29 -12.10
C GLU A 150 20.51 19.59 -13.36
N LYS A 151 20.30 20.77 -13.97
CA LYS A 151 20.96 21.20 -15.22
C LYS A 151 20.77 20.18 -16.35
N LEU A 152 19.50 19.91 -16.64
CA LEU A 152 19.10 18.82 -17.50
C LEU A 152 19.67 18.96 -18.93
N PRO A 153 20.07 17.85 -19.58
CA PRO A 153 20.51 17.89 -20.96
C PRO A 153 19.37 18.25 -21.92
N PRO A 154 19.69 18.66 -23.16
CA PRO A 154 18.67 18.98 -24.16
C PRO A 154 17.68 17.81 -24.39
N PRO A 155 16.37 18.07 -24.56
CA PRO A 155 15.37 17.02 -24.79
C PRO A 155 15.64 16.12 -26.01
N SER A 156 16.39 16.62 -26.99
CA SER A 156 16.83 15.87 -28.17
C SER A 156 17.88 14.80 -27.84
N LEU A 157 18.84 15.12 -26.97
CA LEU A 157 19.86 14.18 -26.51
C LEU A 157 19.22 13.06 -25.68
N LEU A 158 18.36 13.44 -24.73
CA LEU A 158 17.62 12.47 -23.90
C LEU A 158 16.73 11.56 -24.75
N GLY A 159 16.03 12.11 -25.75
CA GLY A 159 15.23 11.31 -26.69
C GLY A 159 16.06 10.36 -27.56
N LYS A 160 17.29 10.73 -27.92
CA LYS A 160 18.21 9.85 -28.66
C LYS A 160 18.64 8.66 -27.79
N LEU A 161 19.03 8.92 -26.54
CA LEU A 161 19.41 7.88 -25.59
C LEU A 161 18.23 6.94 -25.27
N GLU A 162 17.02 7.49 -25.09
CA GLU A 162 15.79 6.72 -24.92
C GLU A 162 15.54 5.78 -26.13
N SER A 163 15.75 6.27 -27.35
CA SER A 163 15.62 5.45 -28.56
C SER A 163 16.70 4.36 -28.66
N ALA A 164 17.91 4.62 -28.17
CA ALA A 164 19.01 3.65 -28.16
C ALA A 164 18.69 2.44 -27.26
N ILE A 165 18.05 2.68 -26.10
CA ILE A 165 17.58 1.61 -25.20
C ILE A 165 16.57 0.71 -25.91
N LYS A 166 15.58 1.31 -26.59
CA LYS A 166 14.56 0.55 -27.33
C LYS A 166 15.17 -0.36 -28.39
N LYS A 167 16.26 0.08 -29.01
CA LYS A 167 17.02 -0.63 -30.06
C LYS A 167 18.11 -1.58 -29.53
N GLY A 168 18.35 -1.64 -28.22
CA GLY A 168 19.44 -2.42 -27.64
C GLY A 168 20.85 -1.91 -27.95
N THR A 169 20.99 -0.65 -28.40
CA THR A 169 22.28 -0.03 -28.79
C THR A 169 22.75 1.01 -27.77
N PHE A 170 22.19 0.98 -26.56
CA PHE A 170 22.41 2.01 -25.54
C PHE A 170 23.89 2.14 -25.14
N HIS A 171 24.53 1.02 -24.77
CA HIS A 171 25.94 1.03 -24.36
C HIS A 171 26.88 1.50 -25.47
N ASP A 172 26.65 1.07 -26.71
CA ASP A 172 27.45 1.50 -27.86
C ASP A 172 27.29 3.00 -28.14
N GLN A 173 26.08 3.52 -28.01
CA GLN A 173 25.84 4.96 -28.16
C GLN A 173 26.41 5.78 -27.02
N LEU A 174 26.40 5.25 -25.79
CA LEU A 174 26.97 5.90 -24.62
C LEU A 174 28.51 5.98 -24.69
N LYS A 175 29.17 4.93 -25.21
CA LYS A 175 30.62 4.91 -25.44
C LYS A 175 31.06 5.82 -26.58
N ASN A 176 30.24 5.97 -27.61
CA ASN A 176 30.56 6.74 -28.82
C ASN A 176 29.86 8.11 -28.86
N LEU A 177 29.77 8.80 -27.72
CA LEU A 177 29.17 10.13 -27.66
C LEU A 177 30.07 11.18 -28.32
N LYS A 178 29.45 12.16 -28.97
CA LYS A 178 30.17 13.37 -29.40
C LYS A 178 30.53 14.19 -28.16
N LYS A 179 31.66 14.91 -28.21
CA LYS A 179 32.14 15.77 -27.11
C LYS A 179 31.08 16.73 -26.56
N THR A 180 30.22 17.27 -27.43
CA THR A 180 29.10 18.15 -27.02
C THR A 180 28.03 17.41 -26.21
N ALA A 181 27.71 16.17 -26.56
CA ALA A 181 26.76 15.35 -25.81
C ALA A 181 27.34 14.92 -24.47
N GLU A 182 28.60 14.50 -24.45
CA GLU A 182 29.35 14.15 -23.23
C GLU A 182 29.39 15.32 -22.24
N THR A 183 29.79 16.51 -22.70
CA THR A 183 29.79 17.74 -21.88
C THR A 183 28.40 18.04 -21.28
N ASN A 184 27.32 17.79 -22.02
CA ASN A 184 25.96 18.01 -21.51
C ASN A 184 25.58 17.00 -20.43
N LEU A 185 26.02 15.74 -20.54
CA LEU A 185 25.79 14.73 -19.51
C LEU A 185 26.64 14.97 -18.27
N GLU A 186 27.88 15.43 -18.40
CA GLU A 186 28.75 15.79 -17.26
C GLU A 186 28.25 17.01 -16.47
N ARG A 187 27.59 17.95 -17.16
CA ARG A 187 26.98 19.15 -16.56
C ARG A 187 25.70 18.83 -15.79
N CYS A 188 24.95 17.83 -16.22
CA CYS A 188 23.79 17.33 -15.50
C CYS A 188 24.26 16.50 -14.31
N ARG A 189 23.86 16.90 -13.10
CA ARG A 189 24.39 16.28 -11.87
C ARG A 189 23.30 16.07 -10.84
N SER A 190 23.45 15.00 -10.08
CA SER A 190 22.79 14.84 -8.79
C SER A 190 23.73 15.33 -7.68
N SER A 191 23.32 15.22 -6.42
CA SER A 191 24.21 15.49 -5.29
C SER A 191 25.36 14.48 -5.15
N ARG A 192 25.31 13.34 -5.85
CA ARG A 192 26.26 12.22 -5.70
C ARG A 192 27.20 12.05 -6.88
N GLU A 193 26.71 12.26 -8.10
CA GLU A 193 27.45 11.93 -9.32
C GLU A 193 26.93 12.69 -10.55
N THR A 194 27.69 12.67 -11.64
CA THR A 194 27.23 13.20 -12.94
C THR A 194 26.28 12.24 -13.61
N LEU A 195 25.43 12.74 -14.52
CA LEU A 195 24.55 11.86 -15.29
C LEU A 195 25.34 10.89 -16.16
N LEU A 196 26.53 11.28 -16.65
CA LEU A 196 27.39 10.38 -17.40
C LEU A 196 27.91 9.23 -16.53
N ASP A 197 28.41 9.55 -15.34
CA ASP A 197 28.90 8.55 -14.38
C ASP A 197 27.77 7.61 -13.97
N PHE A 198 26.59 8.17 -13.67
CA PHE A 198 25.40 7.40 -13.38
C PHE A 198 25.10 6.43 -14.53
N LEU A 199 24.93 6.90 -15.77
CA LEU A 199 24.58 6.03 -16.89
C LEU A 199 25.65 4.97 -17.21
N ASN A 200 26.93 5.22 -16.89
CA ASN A 200 28.02 4.24 -17.05
C ASN A 200 28.08 3.22 -15.89
N ASN A 201 27.79 3.67 -14.67
CA ASN A 201 27.85 2.88 -13.43
C ASN A 201 26.48 2.47 -12.93
N VAL A 202 25.45 2.54 -13.77
CA VAL A 202 24.12 2.01 -13.50
C VAL A 202 24.26 0.49 -13.50
N ASP A 203 24.87 0.01 -12.41
CA ASP A 203 25.02 -1.37 -12.03
C ASP A 203 23.66 -1.73 -11.42
N LEU A 204 22.73 -2.11 -12.29
CA LEU A 204 21.33 -2.36 -11.94
C LEU A 204 21.12 -3.66 -11.17
N TYR A 205 22.19 -4.21 -10.61
CA TYR A 205 22.18 -5.53 -10.04
C TYR A 205 22.27 -5.47 -8.54
N ASN A 206 21.09 -5.30 -7.96
CA ASN A 206 20.69 -6.26 -6.94
C ASN A 206 19.16 -6.42 -6.97
N VAL A 207 18.66 -7.33 -7.81
CA VAL A 207 17.27 -7.83 -7.69
C VAL A 207 17.02 -8.25 -6.24
N THR A 208 18.04 -8.79 -5.57
CA THR A 208 18.01 -9.12 -4.15
C THR A 208 17.77 -7.90 -3.26
N ASP A 209 18.32 -6.71 -3.56
CA ASP A 209 18.00 -5.49 -2.79
C ASP A 209 16.54 -5.09 -2.95
N ILE A 210 15.99 -5.21 -4.16
CA ILE A 210 14.57 -4.94 -4.41
C ILE A 210 13.70 -5.95 -3.67
N LEU A 211 14.03 -7.24 -3.75
CA LEU A 211 13.33 -8.32 -3.04
C LEU A 211 13.41 -8.14 -1.52
N ASN A 212 14.54 -7.66 -1.00
CA ASN A 212 14.71 -7.38 0.42
C ASN A 212 13.96 -6.12 0.88
N GLN A 213 13.73 -5.16 -0.03
CA GLN A 213 12.97 -3.94 0.26
C GLN A 213 11.45 -4.16 0.27
N ILE A 214 10.96 -5.24 -0.35
CA ILE A 214 9.54 -5.58 -0.40
C ILE A 214 9.26 -6.78 0.50
N SER A 215 8.74 -6.50 1.70
CA SER A 215 8.40 -7.50 2.72
C SER A 215 7.57 -8.65 2.14
N GLY A 216 7.99 -9.89 2.40
CA GLY A 216 7.26 -11.11 2.02
C GLY A 216 7.35 -11.51 0.55
N LEU A 217 7.94 -10.68 -0.34
CA LEU A 217 8.02 -11.00 -1.77
C LEU A 217 8.96 -12.18 -2.04
N LYS A 218 10.07 -12.26 -1.30
CA LYS A 218 11.02 -13.37 -1.37
C LYS A 218 10.40 -14.70 -0.95
N ASP A 219 9.60 -14.70 0.10
CA ASP A 219 8.94 -15.90 0.61
C ASP A 219 7.84 -16.36 -0.36
N LEU A 220 7.08 -15.40 -0.90
CA LEU A 220 6.06 -15.68 -1.92
C LEU A 220 6.67 -16.26 -3.20
N SER A 221 7.82 -15.73 -3.65
CA SER A 221 8.56 -16.24 -4.80
C SER A 221 9.00 -17.69 -4.61
N LYS A 222 9.52 -18.01 -3.42
CA LYS A 222 9.91 -19.39 -3.06
C LYS A 222 8.71 -20.33 -3.04
N GLU A 223 7.56 -19.86 -2.55
CA GLU A 223 6.35 -20.67 -2.44
C GLU A 223 5.78 -21.09 -3.80
N ILE A 224 5.99 -20.28 -4.85
CA ILE A 224 5.62 -20.62 -6.22
C ILE A 224 6.78 -21.25 -7.02
N SER A 225 7.92 -21.54 -6.39
CA SER A 225 9.14 -22.04 -7.04
C SER A 225 9.63 -21.16 -8.20
N TYR A 226 9.41 -19.84 -8.12
CA TYR A 226 9.92 -18.89 -9.09
C TYR A 226 11.19 -18.25 -8.54
N ASP A 227 12.29 -18.35 -9.28
CA ASP A 227 13.55 -17.72 -8.92
C ASP A 227 13.83 -16.52 -9.81
N ILE A 228 13.43 -15.35 -9.31
CA ILE A 228 13.61 -14.04 -9.95
C ILE A 228 15.11 -13.70 -10.06
N GLU A 229 15.96 -14.27 -9.20
CA GLU A 229 17.39 -14.01 -9.22
C GLU A 229 18.11 -14.76 -10.35
N THR A 230 17.52 -15.79 -10.95
CA THR A 230 18.16 -16.50 -12.06
C THR A 230 17.56 -16.16 -13.42
N ASP A 231 16.43 -15.44 -13.45
CA ASP A 231 15.74 -15.01 -14.67
C ASP A 231 16.48 -13.84 -15.35
N SER A 232 17.43 -14.17 -16.23
CA SER A 232 18.26 -13.19 -16.96
C SER A 232 17.43 -12.31 -17.90
N GLU A 233 16.43 -12.88 -18.56
CA GLU A 233 15.57 -12.15 -19.50
C GLU A 233 14.73 -11.11 -18.74
N PHE A 234 14.16 -11.49 -17.60
CA PHE A 234 13.41 -10.56 -16.76
C PHE A 234 14.29 -9.46 -16.17
N ARG A 235 15.53 -9.78 -15.78
CA ARG A 235 16.53 -8.81 -15.33
C ARG A 235 16.81 -7.75 -16.40
N GLU A 236 17.10 -8.17 -17.63
CA GLU A 236 17.30 -7.24 -18.75
C GLU A 236 16.07 -6.39 -19.02
N LYS A 237 14.86 -6.97 -18.92
CA LYS A 237 13.60 -6.24 -19.05
C LYS A 237 13.44 -5.17 -17.96
N LEU A 238 13.73 -5.49 -16.70
CA LEU A 238 13.68 -4.52 -15.60
C LEU A 238 14.65 -3.36 -15.80
N ILE A 239 15.85 -3.65 -16.29
CA ILE A 239 16.86 -2.65 -16.64
C ILE A 239 16.35 -1.69 -17.71
N LYS A 240 15.80 -2.27 -18.78
CA LYS A 240 15.23 -1.49 -19.88
C LYS A 240 14.13 -0.55 -19.39
N ILE A 241 13.19 -1.08 -18.59
CA ILE A 241 12.08 -0.30 -18.01
C ILE A 241 12.61 0.84 -17.12
N TYR A 242 13.62 0.56 -16.30
CA TYR A 242 14.25 1.56 -15.45
C TYR A 242 14.80 2.73 -16.26
N LEU A 243 15.69 2.43 -17.21
CA LEU A 243 16.38 3.42 -18.02
C LEU A 243 15.40 4.22 -18.90
N GLU A 244 14.40 3.54 -19.49
CA GLU A 244 13.36 4.20 -20.26
C GLU A 244 12.55 5.17 -19.40
N THR A 245 12.13 4.75 -18.20
CA THR A 245 11.36 5.59 -17.28
C THR A 245 12.18 6.77 -16.81
N PHE A 246 13.45 6.54 -16.46
CA PHE A 246 14.39 7.55 -15.98
C PHE A 246 14.63 8.63 -17.07
N LEU A 247 15.05 8.24 -18.28
CA LEU A 247 15.32 9.17 -19.36
C LEU A 247 14.06 9.89 -19.85
N SER A 248 12.92 9.21 -19.92
CA SER A 248 11.63 9.83 -20.28
C SER A 248 11.24 10.91 -19.27
N SER A 249 11.48 10.66 -17.99
CA SER A 249 11.20 11.61 -16.91
C SER A 249 12.11 12.83 -17.00
N LEU A 250 13.42 12.64 -17.19
CA LEU A 250 14.36 13.75 -17.45
C LEU A 250 13.95 14.56 -18.67
N ARG A 251 13.58 13.89 -19.77
CA ARG A 251 13.19 14.56 -21.02
C ARG A 251 11.93 15.40 -20.85
N ARG A 252 10.93 14.89 -20.10
CA ARG A 252 9.71 15.63 -19.80
C ARG A 252 10.02 16.87 -18.97
N ARG A 253 10.88 16.75 -17.95
CA ARG A 253 11.32 17.88 -17.13
C ARG A 253 12.09 18.92 -17.94
N ALA A 254 13.05 18.50 -18.76
CA ALA A 254 13.83 19.40 -19.61
C ALA A 254 12.95 20.20 -20.59
N LYS A 255 11.84 19.62 -21.07
CA LYS A 255 10.85 20.33 -21.90
C LYS A 255 10.02 21.35 -21.11
N MET A 256 9.83 21.14 -19.81
CA MET A 256 9.10 22.06 -18.94
C MET A 256 9.99 23.22 -18.47
N GLU A 257 11.26 22.95 -18.14
CA GLU A 257 12.25 23.96 -17.72
C GLU A 257 12.71 24.86 -18.87
N GLY A 258 12.58 24.42 -20.12
CA GLY A 258 12.89 25.20 -21.33
C GLY A 258 11.74 26.03 -21.89
N LYS A 259 10.59 26.10 -21.19
CA LYS A 259 9.50 27.03 -21.46
C LYS A 259 9.57 28.19 -20.47
#